data_AF-A0A7Z8Y5G9-F1
#
_entry.id   AF-A0A7Z8Y5G9-F1
#
_cell.length_a   1.000
_cell.length_b   1.000
_cell.length_c   1.000
_cell.angle_alpha   90.00
_cell.angle_beta   90.00
_cell.angle_gamma   90.00
#
_symmetry.space_group_name_H-M   'P 1'
#
loop_
_entity.id
_entity.type
_entity.pdbx_description
1 polymer ?
#
loop_
_entity_poly.entity_id
_entity_poly.type
_entity_poly.pdbx_seq_one_letter_code
_entity_poly.pdbx_strand_id
1 'polypeptide(L)'
;MTDTHAITLDAIGPGPEYRNGSIWLPQLFLETRRAGHANIEGRTFIECLIEGPAVLLPLSGCNFDGCNMGDAQGDPRSLMLKPVGSERVTGTVAIRDCKFIRCRFLGVGFTGPQSFLDEMIAGLGGAAA
;
A
#
# COMPACT_ATOMS: atom_id res chain seq x y z
N MET A 1 19.56 -18.02 -21.45
CA MET A 1 18.17 -18.45 -21.71
C MET A 1 17.57 -18.71 -20.33
N THR A 2 16.91 -17.71 -19.75
CA THR A 2 16.39 -17.83 -18.38
C THR A 2 15.04 -18.53 -18.47
N ASP A 3 15.01 -19.75 -17.93
CA ASP A 3 13.82 -20.59 -17.91
C ASP A 3 12.77 -19.91 -17.02
N THR A 4 11.86 -19.16 -17.63
CA THR A 4 10.90 -18.32 -16.90
C THR A 4 9.71 -19.19 -16.54
N HIS A 5 9.82 -19.91 -15.43
CA HIS A 5 8.67 -20.58 -14.83
C HIS A 5 7.75 -19.51 -14.25
N ALA A 6 6.53 -19.39 -14.80
CA ALA A 6 5.54 -18.47 -14.29
C ALA A 6 5.10 -18.92 -12.88
N ILE A 7 5.17 -18.01 -11.92
CA ILE A 7 4.53 -18.21 -10.61
C ILE A 7 3.02 -18.15 -10.85
N THR A 8 2.31 -19.21 -10.44
CA THR A 8 0.84 -19.24 -10.43
C THR A 8 0.38 -18.83 -9.03
N LEU A 9 -0.50 -17.84 -8.96
CA LEU A 9 -1.11 -17.36 -7.72
C LEU A 9 -2.62 -17.40 -7.91
N ASP A 10 -3.33 -17.85 -6.88
CA ASP A 10 -4.79 -17.76 -6.85
C ASP A 10 -5.19 -16.30 -6.83
N ALA A 11 -6.09 -15.90 -7.74
CA ALA A 11 -6.44 -14.48 -7.90
C ALA A 11 -7.03 -13.90 -6.61
N ILE A 12 -6.58 -12.71 -6.24
CA ILE A 12 -7.17 -11.90 -5.17
C ILE A 12 -8.58 -11.44 -5.57
N GLY A 13 -8.77 -11.18 -6.87
CA GLY A 13 -10.05 -10.86 -7.45
C GLY A 13 -10.25 -9.34 -7.66
N PRO A 14 -11.29 -8.96 -8.42
CA PRO A 14 -11.42 -7.61 -8.96
C PRO A 14 -11.88 -6.54 -7.96
N GLY A 15 -12.24 -6.92 -6.72
CA GLY A 15 -12.87 -6.02 -5.75
C GLY A 15 -14.34 -5.72 -6.12
N PRO A 16 -14.89 -4.54 -5.77
CA PRO A 16 -14.21 -3.38 -5.22
C PRO A 16 -13.92 -3.50 -3.72
N GLU A 17 -14.54 -4.46 -3.04
CA GLU A 17 -14.42 -4.63 -1.59
C GLU A 17 -13.70 -5.92 -1.24
N TYR A 18 -12.78 -5.83 -0.28
CA TYR A 18 -12.06 -6.96 0.31
C TYR A 18 -12.28 -6.94 1.82
N ARG A 19 -12.61 -8.09 2.41
CA ARG A 19 -12.91 -8.23 3.85
C ARG A 19 -12.18 -9.39 4.48
N ASN A 20 -11.62 -9.17 5.67
CA ASN A 20 -11.07 -10.23 6.54
C ASN A 20 -10.05 -11.15 5.84
N GLY A 21 -9.32 -10.60 4.87
CA GLY A 21 -8.41 -11.35 4.01
C GLY A 21 -7.00 -10.78 4.00
N SER A 22 -6.06 -11.61 3.56
CA SER A 22 -4.69 -11.22 3.24
C SER A 22 -4.61 -10.72 1.80
N ILE A 23 -4.04 -9.53 1.61
CA ILE A 23 -3.86 -8.88 0.31
C ILE A 23 -2.36 -8.66 0.09
N TRP A 24 -1.77 -9.51 -0.74
CA TRP A 24 -0.39 -9.32 -1.16
C TRP A 24 -0.31 -8.23 -2.24
N LEU A 25 0.22 -7.06 -1.89
CA LEU A 25 0.24 -5.87 -2.75
C LEU A 25 0.93 -6.10 -4.10
N PRO A 26 2.07 -6.80 -4.20
CA PRO A 26 2.68 -7.14 -5.48
C PRO A 26 1.74 -7.92 -6.41
N GLN A 27 1.00 -8.90 -5.87
CA GLN A 27 0.03 -9.66 -6.67
C GLN A 27 -1.14 -8.79 -7.11
N LEU A 28 -1.72 -7.99 -6.21
CA LEU A 28 -2.83 -7.10 -6.57
C LEU A 28 -2.41 -6.08 -7.64
N PHE A 29 -1.19 -5.58 -7.56
CA PHE A 29 -0.59 -4.75 -8.61
C PHE A 29 -0.50 -5.50 -9.94
N LEU A 30 0.02 -6.74 -9.95
CA LEU A 30 0.10 -7.55 -11.17
C LEU A 30 -1.27 -7.81 -11.79
N GLU A 31 -2.28 -8.15 -10.99
CA GLU A 31 -3.67 -8.33 -11.44
C GLU A 31 -4.22 -7.04 -12.06
N THR A 32 -3.99 -5.90 -11.40
CA THR A 32 -4.40 -4.57 -11.89
C THR A 32 -3.74 -4.23 -13.23
N ARG A 33 -2.44 -4.50 -13.37
CA ARG A 33 -1.69 -4.29 -14.63
C ARG A 33 -2.19 -5.22 -15.74
N ARG A 34 -2.48 -6.48 -15.44
CA ARG A 34 -3.05 -7.44 -16.39
C ARG A 34 -4.45 -7.05 -16.87
N ALA A 35 -5.21 -6.38 -16.01
CA ALA A 35 -6.50 -5.79 -16.35
C ALA A 35 -6.39 -4.46 -17.13
N GLY A 36 -5.17 -3.98 -17.43
CA GLY A 36 -4.95 -2.76 -18.23
C GLY A 36 -4.95 -1.46 -17.44
N HIS A 37 -5.00 -1.52 -16.11
CA HIS A 37 -5.01 -0.34 -15.25
C HIS A 37 -3.62 0.01 -14.75
N ALA A 38 -3.34 1.31 -14.62
CA ALA A 38 -2.04 1.78 -14.14
C ALA A 38 -1.92 1.77 -12.60
N ASN A 39 -3.02 2.05 -11.91
CA ASN A 39 -3.11 2.19 -10.45
C ASN A 39 -4.21 1.27 -9.92
N ILE A 40 -4.10 0.86 -8.65
CA ILE A 40 -5.19 0.21 -7.93
C ILE A 40 -6.18 1.31 -7.54
N GLU A 41 -7.41 1.24 -8.06
CA GLU A 41 -8.35 2.36 -7.97
C GLU A 41 -9.71 1.95 -7.44
N GLY A 42 -10.32 2.79 -6.60
CA GLY A 42 -11.71 2.62 -6.14
C GLY A 42 -11.92 1.37 -5.29
N ARG A 43 -10.91 0.94 -4.52
CA ARG A 43 -10.97 -0.28 -3.69
C ARG A 43 -11.21 0.05 -2.22
N THR A 44 -12.00 -0.77 -1.55
CA THR A 44 -12.23 -0.68 -0.11
C THR A 44 -11.73 -1.95 0.56
N PHE A 45 -10.76 -1.81 1.45
CA PHE A 45 -10.19 -2.89 2.24
C PHE A 45 -10.67 -2.75 3.68
N ILE A 46 -11.21 -3.81 4.25
CA ILE A 46 -11.81 -3.79 5.58
C ILE A 46 -11.29 -4.97 6.36
N GLU A 47 -10.62 -4.68 7.48
CA GLU A 47 -10.07 -5.71 8.38
C GLU A 47 -9.08 -6.66 7.65
N CYS A 48 -8.49 -6.16 6.56
CA CYS A 48 -7.49 -6.90 5.78
C CYS A 48 -6.09 -6.79 6.40
N LEU A 49 -5.29 -7.83 6.18
CA LEU A 49 -3.83 -7.74 6.26
C LEU A 49 -3.30 -7.33 4.88
N ILE A 50 -2.59 -6.21 4.81
CA ILE A 50 -2.00 -5.67 3.59
C ILE A 50 -0.50 -5.97 3.61
N GLU A 51 -0.05 -6.82 2.69
CA GLU A 51 1.27 -7.45 2.75
C GLU A 51 2.20 -6.96 1.64
N GLY A 52 3.42 -6.61 2.02
CA GLY A 52 4.53 -6.34 1.11
C GLY A 52 5.35 -7.59 0.73
N PRO A 53 6.61 -7.44 0.32
CA PRO A 53 7.38 -6.20 0.28
C PRO A 53 6.86 -5.24 -0.78
N ALA A 54 6.52 -4.01 -0.39
CA ALA A 54 6.05 -2.98 -1.30
C ALA A 54 6.28 -1.57 -0.75
N VAL A 55 6.39 -0.59 -1.65
CA VAL A 55 6.29 0.83 -1.32
C VAL A 55 4.98 1.35 -1.88
N LEU A 56 4.07 1.75 -1.00
CA LEU A 56 2.75 2.23 -1.35
C LEU A 56 2.77 3.75 -1.56
N LEU A 57 2.21 4.19 -2.69
CA LEU A 57 2.06 5.60 -3.05
C LEU A 57 0.56 5.95 -3.11
N PRO A 58 0.00 6.57 -2.06
CA PRO A 58 -1.34 7.12 -2.10
C PRO A 58 -1.42 8.32 -3.03
N LEU A 59 -2.33 8.25 -4.01
CA LEU A 59 -2.74 9.39 -4.82
C LEU A 59 -4.00 10.03 -4.19
N SER A 60 -4.71 10.85 -4.95
CA SER A 60 -5.93 11.52 -4.45
C SER A 60 -6.97 10.53 -3.95
N GLY A 61 -7.74 10.96 -2.95
CA GLY A 61 -8.94 10.26 -2.47
C GLY A 61 -8.67 9.01 -1.63
N CYS A 62 -7.42 8.76 -1.24
CA CYS A 62 -7.10 7.66 -0.34
C CYS A 62 -7.37 8.01 1.13
N ASN A 63 -7.92 7.06 1.89
CA ASN A 63 -8.18 7.21 3.32
C ASN A 63 -7.73 5.99 4.12
N PHE A 64 -7.16 6.23 5.30
CA PHE A 64 -6.72 5.21 6.24
C PHE A 64 -7.38 5.45 7.59
N ASP A 65 -8.36 4.60 7.92
CA ASP A 65 -9.17 4.70 9.13
C ASP A 65 -8.85 3.54 10.07
N GLY A 66 -8.44 3.85 11.30
CA GLY A 66 -8.13 2.85 12.34
C GLY A 66 -7.08 1.82 11.92
N CYS A 67 -6.16 2.17 11.02
CA CYS A 67 -5.17 1.24 10.49
C CYS A 67 -3.92 1.14 11.38
N ASN A 68 -3.38 -0.07 11.51
CA ASN A 68 -2.01 -0.27 11.99
C ASN A 68 -1.07 -0.25 10.79
N MET A 69 -0.22 0.78 10.69
CA MET A 69 0.68 0.99 9.54
C MET A 69 1.88 0.04 9.49
N GLY A 70 2.02 -0.84 10.49
CA GLY A 70 3.06 -1.85 10.54
C GLY A 70 4.11 -1.60 11.62
N ASP A 71 5.07 -2.51 11.69
CA ASP A 71 6.14 -2.45 12.67
C ASP A 71 7.25 -1.50 12.22
N ALA A 72 7.33 -0.38 12.91
CA ALA A 72 8.31 0.66 12.65
C ALA A 72 9.70 0.37 13.24
N GLN A 73 9.88 -0.74 13.97
CA GLN A 73 11.13 -1.10 14.66
C GLN A 73 11.67 0.05 15.54
N GLY A 74 10.75 0.78 16.19
CA GLY A 74 11.05 1.87 17.12
C GLY A 74 10.78 3.28 16.58
N ASP A 75 11.16 3.61 15.34
CA ASP A 75 10.90 4.94 14.74
C ASP A 75 9.89 4.84 13.59
N PRO A 76 8.66 5.39 13.72
CA PRO A 76 7.66 5.45 12.64
C PRO A 76 8.18 5.95 11.29
N ARG A 77 9.21 6.80 11.29
CA ARG A 77 9.86 7.31 10.07
C ARG A 77 10.55 6.22 9.28
N SER A 78 10.85 5.07 9.87
CA SER A 78 11.44 3.90 9.20
C SER A 78 10.49 3.29 8.16
N LEU A 79 9.19 3.57 8.26
CA LEU A 79 8.18 3.19 7.27
C LEU A 79 8.04 4.22 6.14
N MET A 80 8.67 5.40 6.26
CA MET A 80 8.53 6.51 5.33
C MET A 80 9.74 6.59 4.41
N LEU A 81 9.50 6.54 3.10
CA LEU A 81 10.53 6.64 2.08
C LEU A 81 10.38 7.96 1.31
N LYS A 82 11.42 8.79 1.35
CA LYS A 82 11.45 10.05 0.62
C LYS A 82 12.03 9.84 -0.79
N PRO A 83 11.30 10.19 -1.86
CA PRO A 83 11.86 10.12 -3.21
C PRO A 83 12.93 11.20 -3.38
N VAL A 84 14.00 10.88 -4.13
CA VAL A 84 15.04 11.85 -4.50
C VAL A 84 14.55 12.77 -5.63
N GLY A 85 13.71 12.25 -6.53
CA GLY A 85 13.08 13.05 -7.58
C GLY A 85 11.97 13.95 -7.04
N SER A 86 11.96 15.21 -7.47
CA SER A 86 11.01 16.22 -7.01
C SER A 86 9.65 16.16 -7.71
N GLU A 87 9.60 15.67 -8.95
CA GLU A 87 8.38 15.71 -9.78
C GLU A 87 7.60 14.40 -9.81
N ARG A 88 8.28 13.26 -9.64
CA ARG A 88 7.69 11.95 -9.85
C ARG A 88 8.35 10.85 -9.03
N VAL A 89 7.53 9.90 -8.60
CA VAL A 89 7.97 8.64 -7.96
C VAL A 89 7.67 7.48 -8.89
N THR A 90 8.59 6.51 -8.95
CA THR A 90 8.46 5.31 -9.80
C THR A 90 8.84 4.05 -9.06
N GLY A 91 8.26 2.92 -9.46
CA GLY A 91 8.53 1.62 -8.85
C GLY A 91 7.69 1.33 -7.60
N THR A 92 6.67 2.15 -7.35
CA THR A 92 5.75 2.01 -6.22
C THR A 92 4.45 1.31 -6.63
N VAL A 93 3.73 0.79 -5.64
CA VAL A 93 2.32 0.40 -5.79
C VAL A 93 1.48 1.66 -5.61
N ALA A 94 1.08 2.26 -6.73
CA ALA A 94 0.25 3.46 -6.74
C ALA A 94 -1.23 3.09 -6.56
N ILE A 95 -1.89 3.80 -5.64
CA ILE A 95 -3.30 3.61 -5.33
C ILE A 95 -4.07 4.93 -5.43
N ARG A 96 -5.36 4.89 -5.79
CA ARG A 96 -6.22 6.08 -5.94
C ARG A 96 -7.63 5.78 -5.46
N ASP A 97 -8.28 6.73 -4.79
CA ASP A 97 -9.67 6.59 -4.34
C ASP A 97 -9.92 5.31 -3.52
N CYS A 98 -8.89 4.85 -2.80
CA CYS A 98 -8.91 3.62 -2.02
C CYS A 98 -9.14 3.90 -0.53
N LYS A 99 -9.88 3.03 0.14
CA LYS A 99 -10.15 3.12 1.58
C LYS A 99 -9.58 1.91 2.29
N PHE A 100 -8.85 2.13 3.38
CA PHE A 100 -8.41 1.10 4.30
C PHE A 100 -9.07 1.34 5.64
N ILE A 101 -9.80 0.34 6.14
CA ILE A 101 -10.61 0.46 7.35
C ILE A 101 -10.20 -0.67 8.28
N ARG A 102 -9.62 -0.34 9.43
CA ARG A 102 -9.11 -1.30 10.42
C ARG A 102 -8.15 -2.33 9.84
N CYS A 103 -7.40 -1.95 8.80
CA CYS A 103 -6.40 -2.81 8.18
C CYS A 103 -5.11 -2.83 8.99
N ARG A 104 -4.31 -3.88 8.76
CA ARG A 104 -2.95 -3.98 9.28
C ARG A 104 -1.99 -4.06 8.10
N PHE A 105 -0.89 -3.34 8.15
CA PHE A 105 0.15 -3.35 7.12
C PHE A 105 1.36 -4.14 7.61
N LEU A 106 1.95 -4.97 6.75
CA LEU A 106 3.13 -5.78 7.06
C LEU A 106 4.15 -5.70 5.93
N GLY A 107 5.37 -5.23 6.24
CA GLY A 107 6.43 -5.09 5.24
C GLY A 107 6.11 -4.06 4.14
N VAL A 108 5.29 -3.05 4.47
CA VAL A 108 4.89 -1.99 3.55
C VAL A 108 5.52 -0.67 3.99
N GLY A 109 6.29 -0.07 3.09
CA GLY A 109 6.72 1.32 3.22
C GLY A 109 5.74 2.27 2.54
N PHE A 110 5.77 3.53 2.92
CA PHE A 110 4.92 4.59 2.39
C PHE A 110 5.78 5.69 1.76
N THR A 111 5.30 6.26 0.67
CA THR A 111 5.96 7.40 0.01
C THR A 111 4.92 8.36 -0.55
N GLY A 112 5.32 9.62 -0.75
CA GLY A 112 4.43 10.67 -1.23
C GLY A 112 5.06 12.05 -1.11
N PRO A 113 4.27 13.11 -1.38
CA PRO A 113 4.70 14.49 -1.12
C PRO A 113 5.03 14.69 0.36
N GLN A 114 5.88 15.67 0.67
CA GLN A 114 6.33 15.92 2.05
C GLN A 114 5.17 16.10 3.03
N SER A 115 4.10 16.82 2.64
CA SER A 115 2.92 17.01 3.46
C SER A 115 2.25 15.69 3.87
N PHE A 116 2.17 14.72 2.95
CA PHE A 116 1.63 13.39 3.24
C PHE A 116 2.50 12.62 4.23
N LEU A 117 3.82 12.68 4.07
CA LEU A 117 4.75 12.04 5.02
C LEU A 117 4.61 12.64 6.41
N ASP A 118 4.48 13.96 6.50
CA ASP A 118 4.34 14.68 7.77
C ASP A 118 3.02 14.31 8.48
N GLU A 119 1.90 14.25 7.74
CA GLU A 119 0.59 13.80 8.24
C GLU A 119 0.65 12.36 8.76
N MET A 120 1.28 11.45 8.02
CA MET A 120 1.44 10.05 8.41
C MET A 120 2.30 9.90 9.68
N ILE A 121 3.40 10.64 9.78
CA ILE A 121 4.26 10.64 10.96
C ILE A 121 3.50 11.17 12.18
N ALA A 122 2.72 12.25 12.01
CA ALA A 122 1.89 12.80 13.09
C ALA A 122 0.83 11.79 13.57
N GLY A 123 0.18 11.07 12.64
CA GLY A 123 -0.79 10.02 12.97
C GLY A 123 -0.17 8.83 13.69
N LEU A 124 1.05 8.44 13.33
CA LEU A 124 1.79 7.35 13.99
C LEU A 124 2.37 7.74 15.35
N GLY A 125 2.77 9.00 15.51
CA GLY A 125 3.21 9.55 16.79
C GLY A 125 2.11 9.64 17.85
N GLY A 126 0.84 9.46 17.47
CA GLY A 126 -0.30 9.40 18.39
C GLY A 126 -0.54 8.02 19.04
N ALA A 127 0.18 6.98 18.62
CA ALA A 127 0.02 5.61 19.11
C ALA A 127 1.14 5.13 20.05
N ALA A 128 1.79 6.07 20.74
CA ALA A 128 2.71 5.77 21.83
C ALA A 128 2.28 6.53 23.10
N ALA A 129 1.32 5.94 23.82
CA ALA A 129 1.10 6.15 25.25
C ALA A 129 0.45 4.89 25.83
#